data_AF-A0A3C1L8N0-F1
#
_entry.id   AF-A0A3C1L8N0-F1
#
_cell.length_a   1.000
_cell.length_b   1.000
_cell.length_c   1.000
_cell.angle_alpha   90.00
_cell.angle_beta   90.00
_cell.angle_gamma   90.00
#
_symmetry.space_group_name_H-M   'P 1'
#
loop_
_entity.id
_entity.type
_entity.pdbx_description
1 polymer ?
#
loop_
_entity_poly.entity_id
_entity_poly.type
_entity_poly.pdbx_seq_one_letter_code
_entity_poly.pdbx_strand_id
1 'polypeptide(L)'
;MSIQGTAGEVAADWAAATREALVAVVGEAAAARVLDRLLPVVPAGYDELNWPNSAAIDLPIIDRIASTVADDAVETAMMHFTEAGTNEWRFRVYHGGSAVPIADLLPLLDQLGFRAIDERAFSFHLGARSVWLHDVGVQVPEGIDLTPEARAEVQRAFVAEFENTVEVDGLNRLVLRAGLTARQVELLRAYAR
;
A
#
# COMPACT_ATOMS: atom_id res chain seq x y z
N MET A 1 20.95 22.34 -22.37
CA MET A 1 21.71 21.63 -21.32
C MET A 1 21.03 20.30 -21.14
N SER A 2 21.49 19.28 -21.88
CA SER A 2 20.81 17.99 -22.00
C SER A 2 21.14 17.14 -20.78
N ILE A 3 20.15 16.85 -19.95
CA ILE A 3 20.25 15.84 -18.90
C ILE A 3 19.86 14.53 -19.59
N GLN A 4 20.86 13.83 -20.14
CA GLN A 4 20.73 12.42 -20.47
C GLN A 4 21.62 11.66 -19.50
N GLY A 5 21.13 11.51 -18.26
CA GLY A 5 21.64 10.45 -17.40
C GLY A 5 21.34 9.12 -18.10
N THR A 6 22.32 8.23 -18.17
CA THR A 6 22.06 6.88 -18.71
C THR A 6 21.10 6.15 -17.77
N ALA A 7 20.25 5.25 -18.26
CA ALA A 7 19.25 4.56 -17.42
C ALA A 7 19.86 3.89 -16.17
N GLY A 8 21.13 3.46 -16.24
CA GLY A 8 21.86 2.90 -15.10
C GLY A 8 22.33 3.92 -14.06
N GLU A 9 22.57 5.17 -14.44
CA GLU A 9 22.96 6.27 -13.53
C GLU A 9 21.74 6.73 -12.70
N VAL A 10 20.59 6.85 -13.35
CA VAL A 10 19.31 7.19 -12.68
C VAL A 10 18.91 6.11 -11.67
N ALA A 11 19.05 4.83 -12.02
CA ALA A 11 18.77 3.72 -11.12
C ALA A 11 19.73 3.69 -9.90
N ALA A 12 21.00 4.05 -10.09
CA ALA A 12 21.98 4.12 -9.01
C ALA A 12 21.67 5.27 -8.03
N ASP A 13 21.31 6.44 -8.56
CA ASP A 13 20.91 7.60 -7.76
C ASP A 13 19.63 7.32 -6.96
N TRP A 14 18.64 6.69 -7.60
CA TRP A 14 17.42 6.25 -6.93
C TRP A 14 17.72 5.26 -5.80
N ALA A 15 18.59 4.27 -6.04
CA ALA A 15 18.96 3.28 -5.02
C ALA A 15 19.72 3.91 -3.84
N ALA A 16 20.58 4.89 -4.10
CA ALA A 16 21.31 5.63 -3.08
C ALA A 16 20.37 6.49 -2.21
N ALA A 17 19.47 7.24 -2.83
CA ALA A 17 18.48 8.04 -2.13
C ALA A 17 17.48 7.16 -1.35
N THR A 18 17.08 6.02 -1.93
CA THR A 18 16.21 5.05 -1.26
C THR A 18 16.89 4.48 -0.02
N ARG A 19 18.21 4.23 -0.08
CA ARG A 19 19.00 3.83 1.10
C ARG A 19 18.92 4.87 2.20
N GLU A 20 19.20 6.14 1.91
CA GLU A 20 19.13 7.22 2.90
C GLU A 20 17.75 7.28 3.57
N ALA A 21 16.68 7.22 2.78
CA ALA A 21 15.31 7.22 3.27
C ALA A 21 14.99 5.99 4.15
N LEU A 22 15.41 4.78 3.76
CA LEU A 22 15.23 3.58 4.59
C LEU A 22 16.00 3.68 5.92
N VAL A 23 17.24 4.17 5.89
CA VAL A 23 18.07 4.29 7.11
C VAL A 23 17.37 5.16 8.15
N ALA A 24 16.72 6.24 7.73
CA ALA A 24 15.95 7.10 8.63
C ALA A 24 14.75 6.40 9.29
N VAL A 25 14.17 5.37 8.65
CA VAL A 25 12.97 4.68 9.12
C VAL A 25 13.30 3.43 9.93
N VAL A 26 14.25 2.60 9.46
CA VAL A 26 14.52 1.27 10.04
C VAL A 26 15.95 1.11 10.59
N GLY A 27 16.81 2.11 10.43
CA GLY A 27 18.22 2.06 10.82
C GLY A 27 19.13 1.37 9.79
N GLU A 28 20.44 1.60 9.92
CA GLU A 28 21.44 1.25 8.90
C GLU A 28 21.52 -0.24 8.58
N ALA A 29 21.64 -1.09 9.59
CA ALA A 29 21.77 -2.53 9.41
C ALA A 29 20.51 -3.17 8.79
N ALA A 30 19.32 -2.73 9.20
CA ALA A 30 18.08 -3.23 8.64
C ALA A 30 17.86 -2.75 7.20
N ALA A 31 18.16 -1.48 6.92
CA ALA A 31 18.10 -0.91 5.57
C ALA A 31 19.01 -1.66 4.60
N ALA A 32 20.26 -1.92 4.98
CA ALA A 32 21.21 -2.67 4.15
C ALA A 32 20.66 -4.08 3.80
N ARG A 33 20.18 -4.82 4.80
CA ARG A 33 19.60 -6.16 4.60
C ARG A 33 18.39 -6.15 3.64
N VAL A 34 17.48 -5.18 3.80
CA VAL A 34 16.30 -5.05 2.93
C VAL A 34 16.73 -4.76 1.49
N LEU A 35 17.66 -3.82 1.29
CA LEU A 35 18.11 -3.41 -0.04
C LEU A 35 18.90 -4.49 -0.76
N ASP A 36 19.80 -5.19 -0.06
CA ASP A 36 20.57 -6.28 -0.64
C ASP A 36 19.67 -7.39 -1.19
N ARG A 37 18.53 -7.62 -0.52
CA ARG A 37 17.54 -8.61 -0.94
C ARG A 37 16.61 -8.10 -2.03
N LEU A 38 16.18 -6.84 -1.97
CA LEU A 38 15.11 -6.32 -2.82
C LEU A 38 15.57 -5.56 -4.05
N LEU A 39 16.68 -4.80 -4.01
CA LEU A 39 17.17 -4.05 -5.18
C LEU A 39 17.33 -4.92 -6.44
N PRO A 40 17.85 -6.17 -6.36
CA PRO A 40 17.99 -7.02 -7.55
C PRO A 40 16.66 -7.47 -8.18
N VAL A 41 15.55 -7.36 -7.44
CA VAL A 41 14.22 -7.86 -7.84
C VAL A 41 13.18 -6.74 -7.96
N VAL A 42 13.60 -5.48 -7.86
CA VAL A 42 12.73 -4.33 -8.14
C VAL A 42 12.25 -4.43 -9.60
N PRO A 43 10.93 -4.45 -9.85
CA PRO A 43 10.41 -4.57 -11.20
C PRO A 43 10.64 -3.28 -12.01
N ALA A 44 10.76 -3.44 -13.32
CA ALA A 44 10.95 -2.31 -14.23
C ALA A 44 9.81 -1.28 -14.09
N GLY A 45 10.16 0.02 -14.10
CA GLY A 45 9.21 1.13 -13.98
C GLY A 45 8.73 1.41 -12.55
N TYR A 46 9.13 0.59 -11.56
CA TYR A 46 8.81 0.88 -10.16
C TYR A 46 9.55 2.13 -9.66
N ASP A 47 10.83 2.27 -9.98
CA ASP A 47 11.68 3.41 -9.62
C ASP A 47 11.28 4.71 -10.34
N GLU A 48 10.66 4.61 -11.52
CA GLU A 48 10.09 5.74 -12.25
C GLU A 48 8.84 6.32 -11.56
N LEU A 49 8.06 5.47 -10.89
CA LEU A 49 6.75 5.82 -10.33
C LEU A 49 6.74 5.92 -8.80
N ASN A 50 7.78 5.40 -8.13
CA ASN A 50 7.89 5.36 -6.68
C ASN A 50 9.19 6.02 -6.26
N TRP A 51 9.07 7.24 -5.73
CA TRP A 51 10.22 7.99 -5.23
C TRP A 51 10.85 7.32 -4.00
N PRO A 52 12.11 7.64 -3.68
CA PRO A 52 12.85 7.07 -2.56
C PRO A 52 12.08 6.97 -1.23
N ASN A 53 11.31 8.00 -0.88
CA ASN A 53 10.51 8.01 0.36
C ASN A 53 9.34 7.02 0.33
N SER A 54 8.71 6.81 -0.83
CA SER A 54 7.67 5.80 -1.01
C SER A 54 8.28 4.40 -0.97
N ALA A 55 9.40 4.19 -1.66
CA ALA A 55 10.13 2.92 -1.62
C ALA A 55 10.61 2.58 -0.21
N ALA A 56 10.96 3.57 0.60
CA ALA A 56 11.31 3.38 2.02
C ALA A 56 10.15 2.87 2.89
N ILE A 57 8.91 3.04 2.44
CA ILE A 57 7.73 2.46 3.09
C ILE A 57 7.44 1.06 2.51
N ASP A 58 7.51 0.92 1.18
CA ASP A 58 7.12 -0.31 0.49
C ASP A 58 8.08 -1.48 0.74
N LEU A 59 9.38 -1.24 0.55
CA LEU A 59 10.39 -2.30 0.54
C LEU A 59 10.44 -3.06 1.88
N PRO A 60 10.37 -2.41 3.06
CA PRO A 60 10.26 -3.14 4.33
C PRO A 60 9.01 -4.03 4.44
N ILE A 61 7.86 -3.60 3.89
CA ILE A 61 6.62 -4.38 3.90
C ILE A 61 6.76 -5.60 2.98
N ILE A 62 7.30 -5.38 1.77
CA ILE A 62 7.57 -6.44 0.80
C ILE A 62 8.53 -7.48 1.39
N ASP A 63 9.62 -7.05 2.04
CA ASP A 63 10.56 -7.96 2.71
C ASP A 63 9.89 -8.77 3.83
N ARG A 64 9.00 -8.15 4.61
CA ARG A 64 8.25 -8.81 5.69
C ARG A 64 7.32 -9.88 5.14
N ILE A 65 6.49 -9.55 4.14
CA ILE A 65 5.57 -10.50 3.49
C ILE A 65 6.36 -11.64 2.84
N ALA A 66 7.45 -11.33 2.12
CA ALA A 66 8.30 -12.34 1.49
C ALA A 66 9.03 -13.25 2.50
N SER A 67 9.06 -12.89 3.78
CA SER A 67 9.66 -13.67 4.87
C SER A 67 8.63 -14.46 5.68
N THR A 68 7.34 -14.23 5.46
CA THR A 68 6.25 -14.92 6.14
C THR A 68 6.07 -16.34 5.60
N VAL A 69 5.58 -17.24 6.46
CA VAL A 69 5.31 -18.64 6.08
C VAL A 69 4.04 -18.73 5.23
N ALA A 70 3.00 -17.98 5.57
CA ALA A 70 1.74 -17.90 4.83
C ALA A 70 1.95 -17.34 3.42
N ASP A 71 1.33 -17.97 2.42
CA ASP A 71 1.44 -17.58 1.00
C ASP A 71 0.49 -16.43 0.62
N ASP A 72 -0.47 -16.10 1.48
CA ASP A 72 -1.60 -15.18 1.24
C ASP A 72 -1.59 -13.95 2.18
N ALA A 73 -0.44 -13.68 2.81
CA ALA A 73 -0.32 -12.55 3.73
C ALA A 73 -0.62 -11.22 3.01
N VAL A 74 -1.46 -10.39 3.63
CA VAL A 74 -1.84 -9.07 3.15
C VAL A 74 -1.44 -7.98 4.13
N GLU A 75 -0.82 -6.92 3.64
CA GLU A 75 -0.61 -5.67 4.37
C GLU A 75 -1.09 -4.50 3.50
N THR A 76 -1.34 -3.33 4.11
CA THR A 76 -1.73 -2.12 3.37
C THR A 76 -0.93 -0.91 3.82
N ALA A 77 -0.76 0.06 2.92
CA ALA A 77 -0.20 1.37 3.22
C ALA A 77 -1.07 2.47 2.59
N MET A 78 -1.08 3.67 3.18
CA MET A 78 -1.69 4.84 2.58
C MET A 78 -0.66 5.96 2.45
N MET A 79 -0.60 6.57 1.27
CA MET A 79 0.31 7.68 0.98
C MET A 79 -0.45 8.87 0.41
N HIS A 80 -0.01 10.06 0.77
CA HIS A 80 -0.43 11.31 0.16
C HIS A 80 0.78 11.95 -0.47
N PHE A 81 0.73 12.20 -1.78
CA PHE A 81 1.80 12.90 -2.47
C PHE A 81 1.54 14.39 -2.42
N THR A 82 2.58 15.19 -2.20
CA THR A 82 2.47 16.65 -2.08
C THR A 82 1.89 17.31 -3.32
N GLU A 83 2.06 16.68 -4.49
CA GLU A 83 1.58 17.15 -5.79
C GLU A 83 0.14 16.72 -6.09
N ALA A 84 -0.42 15.78 -5.32
CA ALA A 84 -1.77 15.27 -5.50
C ALA A 84 -2.82 16.25 -4.98
N GLY A 85 -4.05 16.14 -5.48
CA GLY A 85 -5.18 16.86 -4.90
C GLY A 85 -5.31 16.60 -3.39
N THR A 86 -5.91 17.53 -2.64
CA THR A 86 -6.06 17.40 -1.18
C THR A 86 -6.78 16.10 -0.77
N ASN A 87 -7.64 15.60 -1.65
CA ASN A 87 -8.45 14.41 -1.42
C ASN A 87 -8.00 13.20 -2.26
N GLU A 88 -6.85 13.28 -2.93
CA GLU A 88 -6.30 12.20 -3.75
C GLU A 88 -5.20 11.48 -3.01
N TRP A 89 -5.40 10.20 -2.77
CA TRP A 89 -4.48 9.35 -2.00
C TRP A 89 -4.09 8.13 -2.81
N ARG A 90 -2.99 7.50 -2.43
CA ARG A 90 -2.63 6.17 -2.88
C ARG A 90 -2.93 5.18 -1.77
N PHE A 91 -3.77 4.19 -2.08
CA PHE A 91 -4.02 3.04 -1.23
C PHE A 91 -3.24 1.85 -1.79
N ARG A 92 -2.25 1.39 -1.03
CA ARG A 92 -1.37 0.29 -1.42
C ARG A 92 -1.82 -0.99 -0.75
N VAL A 93 -1.94 -2.05 -1.53
CA VAL A 93 -2.21 -3.41 -1.07
C VAL A 93 -1.03 -4.27 -1.43
N TYR A 94 -0.39 -4.86 -0.43
CA TYR A 94 0.71 -5.79 -0.61
C TYR A 94 0.18 -7.18 -0.34
N HIS A 95 0.35 -8.10 -1.30
CA HIS A 95 -0.19 -9.43 -1.21
C HIS A 95 0.87 -10.48 -1.56
N GLY A 96 1.03 -11.47 -0.68
CA GLY A 96 1.86 -12.64 -0.94
C GLY A 96 1.27 -13.52 -2.06
N GLY A 97 2.13 -14.21 -2.79
CA GLY A 97 1.71 -15.22 -3.75
C GLY A 97 1.32 -14.61 -5.10
N SER A 98 0.03 -14.56 -5.40
CA SER A 98 -0.50 -14.18 -6.72
C SER A 98 -1.02 -12.74 -6.79
N ALA A 99 -1.10 -12.21 -8.00
CA ALA A 99 -1.79 -10.95 -8.26
C ALA A 99 -3.24 -11.04 -7.80
N VAL A 100 -3.73 -9.98 -7.15
CA VAL A 100 -5.16 -9.84 -6.86
C VAL A 100 -5.83 -9.21 -8.07
N PRO A 101 -6.94 -9.78 -8.59
CA PRO A 101 -7.72 -9.12 -9.63
C PRO A 101 -8.23 -7.77 -9.16
N ILE A 102 -8.09 -6.74 -10.01
CA ILE A 102 -8.62 -5.39 -9.72
C ILE A 102 -10.12 -5.45 -9.41
N ALA A 103 -10.87 -6.30 -10.13
CA ALA A 103 -12.30 -6.49 -9.92
C ALA A 103 -12.66 -6.94 -8.48
N ASP A 104 -11.71 -7.53 -7.75
CA ASP A 104 -11.91 -7.98 -6.37
C ASP A 104 -11.50 -6.89 -5.36
N LEU A 105 -10.53 -6.03 -5.71
CA LEU A 105 -10.07 -4.92 -4.86
C LEU A 105 -11.05 -3.74 -4.84
N LEU A 106 -11.61 -3.38 -6.02
CA LEU A 106 -12.44 -2.19 -6.16
C LEU A 106 -13.69 -2.19 -5.28
N PRO A 107 -14.44 -3.30 -5.14
CA PRO A 107 -15.61 -3.35 -4.27
C PRO A 107 -15.27 -3.05 -2.80
N LEU A 108 -14.13 -3.53 -2.30
CA LEU A 108 -13.70 -3.32 -0.91
C LEU A 108 -13.44 -1.82 -0.64
N LEU A 109 -12.72 -1.17 -1.55
CA LEU A 109 -12.49 0.27 -1.48
C LEU A 109 -13.80 1.08 -1.54
N ASP A 110 -14.77 0.68 -2.38
CA ASP A 110 -16.07 1.35 -2.46
C ASP A 110 -16.92 1.17 -1.18
N GLN A 111 -16.87 0.00 -0.55
CA GLN A 111 -17.55 -0.25 0.73
C GLN A 111 -16.93 0.56 1.87
N LEU A 112 -15.63 0.85 1.83
CA LEU A 112 -14.99 1.79 2.76
C LEU A 112 -15.28 3.27 2.45
N GLY A 113 -15.88 3.54 1.29
CA GLY A 113 -16.32 4.88 0.88
C GLY A 113 -15.30 5.66 0.05
N PHE A 114 -14.27 4.99 -0.47
CA PHE A 114 -13.37 5.57 -1.44
C PHE A 114 -13.91 5.42 -2.87
N ARG A 115 -13.48 6.33 -3.75
CA ARG A 115 -13.64 6.16 -5.19
C ARG A 115 -12.29 5.85 -5.81
N ALA A 116 -12.10 4.65 -6.34
CA ALA A 116 -10.90 4.31 -7.08
C ALA A 116 -10.84 5.08 -8.43
N ILE A 117 -9.65 5.55 -8.78
CA ILE A 117 -9.38 6.40 -9.95
C ILE A 117 -8.54 5.66 -10.98
N ASP A 118 -7.43 5.08 -10.54
CA ASP A 118 -6.53 4.26 -11.36
C ASP A 118 -5.87 3.18 -10.51
N GLU A 119 -5.17 2.24 -11.16
CA GLU A 119 -4.40 1.20 -10.50
C GLU A 119 -3.10 0.94 -11.26
N ARG A 120 -2.07 0.56 -10.50
CA ARG A 120 -0.79 0.10 -11.01
C ARG A 120 -0.37 -1.10 -10.17
N ALA A 121 0.14 -2.14 -10.80
CA ALA A 121 0.61 -3.33 -10.12
C ALA A 121 2.10 -3.59 -10.39
N PHE A 122 2.82 -3.97 -9.34
CA PHE A 122 4.23 -4.36 -9.39
C PHE A 122 4.40 -5.73 -8.76
N SER A 123 5.20 -6.59 -9.39
CA SER A 123 5.50 -7.94 -8.87
C SER A 123 6.97 -8.06 -8.51
N PHE A 124 7.23 -8.47 -7.27
CA PHE A 124 8.56 -8.71 -6.73
C PHE A 124 8.77 -10.22 -6.62
N HIS A 125 9.70 -10.77 -7.39
CA HIS A 125 9.97 -12.22 -7.43
C HIS A 125 11.20 -12.56 -6.59
N LEU A 126 11.00 -13.21 -5.44
CA LEU A 126 12.03 -13.62 -4.49
C LEU A 126 12.22 -15.14 -4.49
N GLY A 127 12.76 -15.67 -5.58
CA GLY A 127 12.93 -17.12 -5.77
C GLY A 127 11.57 -17.81 -5.91
N ALA A 128 11.19 -18.62 -4.92
CA ALA A 128 9.90 -19.32 -4.91
C ALA A 128 8.73 -18.48 -4.39
N ARG A 129 9.01 -17.32 -3.77
CA ARG A 129 7.98 -16.39 -3.26
C ARG A 129 7.79 -15.24 -4.23
N SER A 130 6.57 -14.75 -4.33
CA SER A 130 6.25 -13.51 -5.03
C SER A 130 5.45 -12.60 -4.11
N VAL A 131 5.67 -11.30 -4.21
CA VAL A 131 4.87 -10.28 -3.53
C VAL A 131 4.36 -9.29 -4.57
N TRP A 132 3.07 -9.04 -4.55
CA TRP A 132 2.40 -8.09 -5.42
C TRP A 132 2.11 -6.82 -4.65
N LEU A 133 2.49 -5.68 -5.22
CA LEU A 133 2.08 -4.36 -4.76
C LEU A 133 1.04 -3.83 -5.76
N HIS A 134 -0.20 -3.66 -5.29
CA HIS A 134 -1.24 -2.92 -5.98
C HIS A 134 -1.29 -1.51 -5.43
N ASP A 135 -0.99 -0.53 -6.27
CA ASP A 135 -0.98 0.89 -5.94
C ASP A 135 -2.21 1.56 -6.58
N VAL A 136 -3.26 1.73 -5.79
CA VAL A 136 -4.56 2.21 -6.25
C VAL A 136 -4.70 3.70 -5.93
N GLY A 137 -4.95 4.52 -6.95
CA GLY A 137 -5.34 5.90 -6.75
C GLY A 137 -6.77 5.95 -6.22
N VAL A 138 -6.97 6.59 -5.06
CA VAL A 138 -8.29 6.72 -4.43
C VAL A 138 -8.62 8.17 -4.15
N GLN A 139 -9.88 8.53 -4.39
CA GLN A 139 -10.43 9.81 -3.99
C GLN A 139 -11.24 9.64 -2.70
N VAL A 140 -10.90 10.49 -1.74
CA VAL A 140 -11.56 10.60 -0.44
C VAL A 140 -12.73 11.57 -0.57
N PRO A 141 -13.90 11.27 0.01
CA PRO A 141 -15.01 12.21 0.01
C PRO A 141 -14.64 13.57 0.61
N GLU A 142 -15.17 14.65 0.03
CA GLU A 142 -14.95 16.01 0.55
C GLU A 142 -15.39 16.15 2.01
N GLY A 143 -14.64 16.94 2.77
CA GLY A 143 -14.92 17.18 4.19
C GLY A 143 -14.48 16.07 5.15
N ILE A 144 -13.82 15.02 4.65
CA ILE A 144 -13.18 13.99 5.48
C ILE A 144 -11.70 14.32 5.63
N ASP A 145 -11.24 14.43 6.87
CA ASP A 145 -9.82 14.51 7.20
C ASP A 145 -9.28 13.12 7.54
N LEU A 146 -8.28 12.66 6.80
CA LEU A 146 -7.63 11.37 7.00
C LEU A 146 -6.49 11.51 8.02
N THR A 147 -6.87 11.61 9.29
CA THR A 147 -5.90 11.57 10.39
C THR A 147 -5.11 10.25 10.38
N PRO A 148 -3.92 10.19 11.02
CA PRO A 148 -3.17 8.94 11.15
C PRO A 148 -4.01 7.77 11.71
N GLU A 149 -4.89 8.05 12.68
CA GLU A 149 -5.77 7.06 13.30
C GLU A 149 -6.85 6.58 12.32
N ALA A 150 -7.49 7.50 11.60
CA ALA A 150 -8.50 7.17 10.60
C ALA A 150 -7.88 6.32 9.47
N ARG A 151 -6.68 6.67 8.99
CA ARG A 151 -5.94 5.85 8.01
C ARG A 151 -5.70 4.45 8.53
N ALA A 152 -5.20 4.34 9.77
CA ALA A 152 -4.91 3.04 10.37
C ALA A 152 -6.17 2.16 10.53
N GLU A 153 -7.32 2.76 10.88
CA GLU A 153 -8.59 2.02 10.97
C GLU A 153 -9.09 1.57 9.61
N VAL A 154 -9.03 2.43 8.60
CA VAL A 154 -9.47 2.09 7.24
C VAL A 154 -8.56 1.02 6.62
N GLN A 155 -7.25 1.09 6.84
CA GLN A 155 -6.29 0.05 6.46
C GLN A 155 -6.60 -1.30 7.11
N ARG A 156 -6.95 -1.30 8.41
CA ARG A 156 -7.37 -2.51 9.13
C ARG A 156 -8.69 -3.07 8.62
N ALA A 157 -9.68 -2.20 8.40
CA ALA A 157 -10.98 -2.59 7.88
C ALA A 157 -10.84 -3.21 6.48
N PHE A 158 -10.03 -2.63 5.61
CA PHE A 158 -9.72 -3.21 4.30
C PHE A 158 -9.14 -4.62 4.41
N VAL A 159 -8.13 -4.82 5.27
CA VAL A 159 -7.54 -6.17 5.48
C VAL A 159 -8.59 -7.14 5.98
N ALA A 160 -9.43 -6.74 6.93
CA ALA A 160 -10.50 -7.58 7.45
C ALA A 160 -11.53 -7.96 6.36
N GLU A 161 -11.90 -7.02 5.49
CA GLU A 161 -12.79 -7.25 4.34
C GLU A 161 -12.13 -8.19 3.33
N PHE A 162 -10.85 -7.98 3.02
CA PHE A 162 -10.07 -8.78 2.09
C PHE A 162 -9.95 -10.23 2.54
N GLU A 163 -9.70 -10.44 3.84
CA GLU A 163 -9.63 -11.76 4.47
C GLU A 163 -11.02 -12.37 4.74
N ASN A 164 -12.11 -11.70 4.35
CA ASN A 164 -13.49 -12.12 4.58
C ASN A 164 -13.84 -12.36 6.06
N THR A 165 -13.20 -11.61 6.97
CA THR A 165 -13.43 -11.70 8.43
C THR A 165 -14.52 -10.74 8.92
N VAL A 166 -14.91 -9.77 8.08
CA VAL A 166 -16.04 -8.86 8.28
C VAL A 166 -16.93 -8.87 7.04
N GLU A 167 -18.19 -8.48 7.21
CA GLU A 167 -19.13 -8.39 6.09
C GLU A 167 -18.79 -7.16 5.22
N VAL A 168 -18.73 -7.38 3.90
CA VAL A 168 -18.41 -6.35 2.90
C VAL A 168 -19.70 -5.66 2.46
N ASP A 169 -20.07 -4.57 3.15
CA ASP A 169 -21.28 -3.81 2.86
C ASP A 169 -21.12 -2.30 3.09
N GLY A 170 -22.17 -1.55 2.75
CA GLY A 170 -22.15 -0.09 2.81
C GLY A 170 -22.04 0.50 4.22
N LEU A 171 -22.18 -0.30 5.29
CA LEU A 171 -21.96 0.20 6.66
C LEU A 171 -20.47 0.44 6.91
N ASN A 172 -19.57 -0.23 6.19
CA ASN A 172 -18.12 -0.06 6.36
C ASN A 172 -17.65 1.36 6.01
N ARG A 173 -18.47 2.15 5.28
CA ARG A 173 -18.24 3.59 5.06
C ARG A 173 -18.18 4.39 6.36
N LEU A 174 -18.74 3.87 7.46
CA LEU A 174 -18.65 4.49 8.78
C LEU A 174 -17.25 4.45 9.37
N VAL A 175 -16.39 3.53 8.93
CA VAL A 175 -14.97 3.51 9.32
C VAL A 175 -14.31 4.82 8.88
N LEU A 176 -14.49 5.18 7.61
CA LEU A 176 -13.96 6.40 7.04
C LEU A 176 -14.71 7.66 7.53
N ARG A 177 -16.05 7.63 7.55
CA ARG A 177 -16.88 8.83 7.80
C ARG A 177 -17.06 9.17 9.28
N ALA A 178 -17.05 8.17 10.16
CA ALA A 178 -17.35 8.33 11.57
C ALA A 178 -16.20 7.87 12.49
N GLY A 179 -15.06 7.46 11.92
CA GLY A 179 -13.90 6.99 12.68
C GLY A 179 -14.19 5.75 13.51
N LEU A 180 -15.17 4.94 13.08
CA LEU A 180 -15.51 3.70 13.79
C LEU A 180 -14.51 2.60 13.45
N THR A 181 -14.22 1.75 14.43
CA THR A 181 -13.53 0.48 14.18
C THR A 181 -14.47 -0.50 13.46
N ALA A 182 -13.92 -1.43 12.69
CA ALA A 182 -14.71 -2.49 12.04
C ALA A 182 -15.61 -3.24 13.05
N ARG A 183 -15.10 -3.49 14.27
CA ARG A 183 -15.89 -4.11 15.35
C ARG A 183 -17.10 -3.28 15.80
N GLN A 184 -16.98 -1.95 15.83
CA GLN A 184 -18.13 -1.09 16.14
C GLN A 184 -19.16 -1.12 15.01
N VAL A 185 -18.73 -1.22 13.76
CA VAL A 185 -19.62 -1.38 12.61
C VAL A 185 -20.39 -2.71 12.71
N GLU A 186 -19.71 -3.82 13.04
CA GLU A 186 -20.37 -5.12 13.29
C GLU A 186 -21.45 -5.04 14.38
N LEU A 187 -21.19 -4.32 15.47
CA LEU A 187 -22.19 -4.12 16.53
C LEU A 187 -23.41 -3.36 16.01
N LEU A 188 -23.22 -2.31 15.22
CA LEU A 188 -24.34 -1.58 14.61
C LEU A 188 -25.13 -2.46 13.64
N ARG A 189 -24.44 -3.32 12.88
CA ARG A 189 -25.07 -4.29 11.98
C ARG A 189 -25.96 -5.27 12.74
N ALA A 190 -25.51 -5.75 13.90
CA ALA A 190 -26.30 -6.64 14.75
C ALA A 190 -27.58 -5.98 15.29
N TYR A 191 -27.57 -4.67 15.55
CA TYR A 191 -28.76 -3.92 15.99
C TYR A 191 -29.73 -3.54 14.86
N ALA A 192 -29.22 -3.42 13.63
CA ALA A 192 -30.03 -3.07 12.45
C ALA A 192 -30.77 -4.26 11.85
N ARG A 193 -30.46 -5.48 12.30
CA ARG A 193 -31.12 -6.74 11.95
C ARG A 193 -32.29 -7.03 12.90
#